data_AF-A0A3N5TJC3-F1
#
_entry.id   AF-A0A3N5TJC3-F1
#
_cell.length_a   1.000
_cell.length_b   1.000
_cell.length_c   1.000
_cell.angle_alpha   90.00
_cell.angle_beta   90.00
_cell.angle_gamma   90.00
#
_symmetry.space_group_name_H-M   'P 1'
#
loop_
_entity.id
_entity.type
_entity.pdbx_description
1 polymer ?
#
loop_
_entity_poly.entity_id
_entity_poly.type
_entity_poly.pdbx_seq_one_letter_code
_entity_poly.pdbx_strand_id
1 'polypeptide(L)'
;CAGVVTAKSPLTGKLCHMPFGGYAAVEMKLTGFDFVVVLGSSDSPVRLWLHDGLSNIDDAADVWGKDVWESVDKIREAYGDDMIQLLLIGPAAEAQSKAAQFSVNYWGSFDKASLGAVFGAKNLKAIAMRGLDSLDVAEGFFARCIELKDSICAGAISGKSGLKDIAKDIGIDAGAIEKLASMTHRNNAGYNCPYAATTFIKYNEAPSVVDMKGHPAPGCMVSDIKGFAALHAAGLDAGQAMEQCMRQGLEPEAAAKAGKTEGVSADAGKAAAFSTAIPAKIFGSALDDAGWMRRQALAAILGIDPMLMVMAPEISEEKIVELVQMSAEWDDFSADELSRIVSDVIAKSA
;
A
#
# COMPACT_ATOMS: atom_id res chain seq x y z
N CYS A 1 -1.47 -9.29 5.20
CA CYS A 1 -0.01 -9.24 4.99
C CYS A 1 0.31 -7.94 4.25
N ALA A 2 1.37 -7.23 4.64
CA ALA A 2 1.80 -5.99 3.98
C ALA A 2 3.31 -6.02 3.79
N GLY A 3 3.78 -5.60 2.62
CA GLY A 3 5.18 -5.26 2.40
C GLY A 3 5.39 -3.79 2.69
N VAL A 4 6.65 -3.35 2.81
CA VAL A 4 6.98 -1.96 3.15
C VAL A 4 8.03 -1.44 2.19
N VAL A 5 7.72 -0.32 1.52
CA VAL A 5 8.72 0.46 0.78
C VAL A 5 9.29 1.50 1.74
N THR A 6 10.60 1.48 1.93
CA THR A 6 11.32 2.43 2.79
C THR A 6 12.29 3.25 1.96
N ALA A 7 12.19 4.57 2.02
CA ALA A 7 13.14 5.47 1.39
C ALA A 7 13.12 6.86 2.04
N LYS A 8 14.16 7.66 1.76
CA LYS A 8 14.15 9.09 2.10
C LYS A 8 13.17 9.81 1.18
N SER A 9 12.13 10.40 1.74
CA SER A 9 11.11 11.13 1.01
C SER A 9 11.70 12.36 0.31
N PRO A 10 11.50 12.52 -1.02
CA PRO A 10 11.84 13.75 -1.72
C PRO A 10 11.04 14.97 -1.25
N LEU A 11 9.87 14.73 -0.64
CA LEU A 11 8.96 15.76 -0.16
C LEU A 11 9.40 16.35 1.18
N THR A 12 9.86 15.51 2.12
CA THR A 12 10.19 15.94 3.49
C THR A 12 11.68 15.89 3.81
N GLY A 13 12.48 15.15 3.02
CA GLY A 13 13.86 14.85 3.34
C GLY A 13 14.04 13.88 4.51
N LYS A 14 12.97 13.23 4.98
CA LYS A 14 12.98 12.30 6.11
C LYS A 14 12.83 10.86 5.66
N LEU A 15 13.15 9.91 6.54
CA LEU A 15 12.87 8.51 6.28
C LEU A 15 11.36 8.27 6.33
N CYS A 16 10.83 7.57 5.33
CA CYS A 16 9.41 7.26 5.22
C CYS A 16 9.22 5.77 4.93
N HIS A 17 8.19 5.18 5.53
CA HIS A 17 7.84 3.77 5.43
C HIS A 17 6.40 3.66 4.92
N MET A 18 6.23 3.27 3.66
CA MET A 18 4.92 3.18 3.01
C MET A 18 4.53 1.72 2.82
N PRO A 19 3.46 1.26 3.49
CA PRO A 19 2.99 -0.11 3.31
C PRO A 19 2.40 -0.29 1.91
N PHE A 20 2.55 -1.49 1.36
CA PHE A 20 1.82 -1.94 0.20
C PHE A 20 1.16 -3.28 0.49
N GLY A 21 -0.05 -3.47 -0.02
CA GLY A 21 -0.90 -4.61 0.33
C GLY A 21 -1.34 -5.42 -0.89
N GLY A 22 -2.54 -5.98 -0.81
CA GLY A 22 -3.08 -6.87 -1.83
C GLY A 22 -2.35 -8.22 -1.82
N TYR A 23 -1.99 -8.69 -3.01
CA TYR A 23 -1.22 -9.93 -3.20
C TYR A 23 0.26 -9.66 -3.47
N ALA A 24 0.67 -8.42 -3.76
CA ALA A 24 2.05 -8.09 -4.11
C ALA A 24 3.06 -8.42 -2.99
N ALA A 25 2.68 -8.19 -1.73
CA ALA A 25 3.56 -8.46 -0.59
C ALA A 25 3.83 -9.96 -0.40
N VAL A 26 2.80 -10.80 -0.54
CA VAL A 26 2.98 -12.25 -0.44
C VAL A 26 3.70 -12.79 -1.66
N GLU A 27 3.41 -12.26 -2.86
CA GLU A 27 4.09 -12.67 -4.09
C GLU A 27 5.61 -12.47 -3.98
N MET A 28 6.07 -11.36 -3.40
CA MET A 28 7.50 -11.12 -3.16
C MET A 28 8.13 -12.19 -2.26
N LYS A 29 7.42 -12.64 -1.22
CA LYS A 29 7.93 -13.73 -0.38
C LYS A 29 8.01 -15.04 -1.15
N LEU A 30 7.01 -15.30 -2.01
CA LEU A 30 6.97 -16.50 -2.85
C LEU A 30 7.99 -16.47 -4.01
N THR A 31 8.61 -15.33 -4.32
CA THR A 31 9.76 -15.27 -5.25
C THR A 31 11.07 -15.69 -4.58
N GLY A 32 11.08 -15.93 -3.26
CA GLY A 32 12.27 -16.29 -2.49
C GLY A 32 13.04 -15.10 -1.90
N PHE A 33 12.49 -13.89 -1.98
CA PHE A 33 13.14 -12.67 -1.45
C PHE A 33 12.41 -12.12 -0.21
N ASP A 34 13.17 -11.87 0.85
CA ASP A 34 12.66 -11.17 2.04
C ASP A 34 12.74 -9.65 1.90
N PHE A 35 13.85 -9.18 1.34
CA PHE A 35 14.16 -7.77 1.15
C PHE A 35 14.80 -7.52 -0.21
N VAL A 36 14.48 -6.36 -0.79
CA VAL A 36 15.08 -5.88 -2.03
C VAL A 36 15.63 -4.48 -1.77
N VAL A 37 16.94 -4.31 -1.93
CA VAL A 37 17.63 -3.03 -1.70
C VAL A 37 18.12 -2.47 -3.03
N VAL A 38 17.47 -1.41 -3.53
CA VAL A 38 17.84 -0.77 -4.80
C VAL A 38 18.80 0.39 -4.56
N LEU A 39 20.07 0.17 -4.86
CA LEU A 39 21.14 1.19 -4.78
C LEU A 39 21.43 1.80 -6.16
N GLY A 40 21.98 3.02 -6.17
CA GLY A 40 22.30 3.73 -7.41
C GLY A 40 21.08 4.11 -8.25
N SER A 41 21.31 4.37 -9.53
CA SER A 41 20.33 4.67 -10.58
C SER A 41 20.80 4.05 -11.90
N SER A 42 19.88 3.66 -12.77
CA SER A 42 20.20 3.22 -14.13
C SER A 42 20.37 4.42 -15.07
N ASP A 43 21.17 4.26 -16.14
CA ASP A 43 21.33 5.29 -17.19
C ASP A 43 20.12 5.36 -18.15
N SER A 44 19.32 4.30 -18.19
CA SER A 44 18.08 4.19 -18.98
C SER A 44 16.93 3.60 -18.14
N PRO A 45 15.66 3.78 -18.56
CA PRO A 45 14.52 3.11 -17.94
C PRO A 45 14.69 1.60 -17.84
N VAL A 46 14.49 1.06 -16.64
CA VAL A 46 14.58 -0.38 -16.36
C VAL A 46 13.40 -0.88 -15.52
N ARG A 47 13.17 -2.19 -15.56
CA ARG A 47 12.28 -2.90 -14.65
C ARG A 47 13.03 -4.05 -13.99
N LEU A 48 12.79 -4.26 -12.69
CA LEU A 48 13.33 -5.39 -11.93
C LEU A 48 12.32 -6.54 -12.02
N TRP A 49 12.77 -7.73 -12.41
CA TRP A 49 11.96 -8.94 -12.48
C TRP A 49 12.43 -9.93 -11.41
N LEU A 50 11.53 -10.27 -10.49
CA LEU A 50 11.78 -11.19 -9.38
C LEU A 50 10.94 -12.44 -9.58
N HIS A 51 11.60 -13.58 -9.74
CA HIS A 51 10.93 -14.87 -9.94
C HIS A 51 11.85 -16.02 -9.56
N ASP A 52 11.32 -17.11 -8.98
CA ASP A 52 12.04 -18.37 -8.75
C ASP A 52 13.44 -18.22 -8.08
N GLY A 53 13.57 -17.30 -7.12
CA GLY A 53 14.85 -16.98 -6.45
C GLY A 53 15.85 -16.18 -7.30
N LEU A 54 15.44 -15.72 -8.48
CA LEU A 54 16.22 -14.94 -9.44
C LEU A 54 15.77 -13.49 -9.49
N SER A 55 16.72 -12.61 -9.80
CA SER A 55 16.50 -11.19 -10.03
C SER A 55 17.14 -10.75 -11.34
N ASN A 56 16.34 -10.23 -12.27
CA ASN A 56 16.79 -9.71 -13.56
C ASN A 56 16.47 -8.22 -13.69
N ILE A 57 17.35 -7.45 -14.32
CA ILE A 57 17.10 -6.06 -14.67
C ILE A 57 16.91 -6.00 -16.19
N ASP A 58 15.70 -5.68 -16.60
CA ASP A 58 15.31 -5.62 -18.01
C ASP A 58 15.07 -4.17 -18.44
N ASP A 59 15.20 -3.90 -19.74
CA ASP A 59 14.82 -2.62 -20.32
C ASP A 59 13.31 -2.35 -20.11
N ALA A 60 12.98 -1.10 -19.84
CA ALA A 60 11.60 -0.64 -19.67
C ALA A 60 11.26 0.56 -20.57
N ALA A 61 12.05 0.82 -21.61
CA ALA A 61 11.76 1.89 -22.57
C ALA A 61 10.41 1.71 -23.29
N ASP A 62 9.92 0.48 -23.43
CA ASP A 62 8.63 0.14 -24.05
C ASP A 62 7.40 0.56 -23.22
N VAL A 63 7.60 0.79 -21.92
CA VAL A 63 6.58 1.20 -20.95
C VAL A 63 6.86 2.54 -20.26
N TRP A 64 8.04 3.12 -20.44
CA TRP A 64 8.32 4.49 -19.99
C TRP A 64 7.44 5.50 -20.73
N GLY A 65 6.89 6.49 -20.03
CA GLY A 65 5.94 7.47 -20.56
C GLY A 65 4.50 6.97 -20.60
N LYS A 66 4.25 5.69 -20.32
CA LYS A 66 2.91 5.11 -20.27
C LYS A 66 2.27 5.29 -18.91
N ASP A 67 0.94 5.38 -18.93
CA ASP A 67 0.15 5.34 -17.72
C ASP A 67 0.33 3.98 -16.99
N VAL A 68 -0.03 3.95 -15.71
CA VAL A 68 0.15 2.78 -14.85
C VAL A 68 -0.59 1.56 -15.41
N TRP A 69 -1.80 1.73 -15.96
CA TRP A 69 -2.63 0.60 -16.38
C TRP A 69 -2.10 -0.02 -17.67
N GLU A 70 -1.75 0.82 -18.64
CA GLU A 70 -1.07 0.37 -19.86
C GLU A 70 0.26 -0.32 -19.54
N SER A 71 0.99 0.19 -18.54
CA SER A 71 2.25 -0.40 -18.10
C SER A 71 2.03 -1.78 -17.48
N VAL A 72 0.99 -1.94 -16.64
CA VAL A 72 0.64 -3.24 -16.05
C VAL A 72 0.32 -4.25 -17.14
N ASP A 73 -0.55 -3.90 -18.08
CA ASP A 73 -0.97 -4.80 -19.16
C ASP A 73 0.23 -5.23 -20.01
N LYS A 74 1.07 -4.27 -20.40
CA LYS A 74 2.27 -4.55 -21.21
C LYS A 74 3.32 -5.37 -20.50
N ILE A 75 3.55 -5.13 -19.21
CA ILE A 75 4.54 -5.91 -18.44
C ILE A 75 4.04 -7.35 -18.28
N ARG A 76 2.74 -7.56 -18.03
CA ARG A 76 2.13 -8.89 -17.95
C ARG A 76 2.17 -9.60 -19.29
N GLU A 77 1.86 -8.91 -20.38
CA GLU A 77 1.98 -9.43 -21.74
C GLU A 77 3.42 -9.83 -22.07
N ALA A 78 4.41 -9.00 -21.72
CA ALA A 78 5.81 -9.25 -21.99
C ALA A 78 6.35 -10.50 -21.27
N TYR A 79 5.85 -10.78 -20.07
CA TYR A 79 6.22 -11.96 -19.30
C TYR A 79 5.25 -13.14 -19.45
N GLY A 80 4.12 -12.95 -20.13
CA GLY A 80 3.13 -13.98 -20.43
C GLY A 80 2.32 -14.49 -19.24
N ASP A 81 2.14 -13.68 -18.18
CA ASP A 81 1.40 -14.09 -16.98
C ASP A 81 0.63 -12.91 -16.34
N ASP A 82 -0.71 -13.05 -16.30
CA ASP A 82 -1.62 -12.06 -15.70
C ASP A 82 -1.58 -12.02 -14.17
N MET A 83 -1.03 -13.06 -13.53
CA MET A 83 -0.92 -13.17 -12.07
C MET A 83 0.25 -12.37 -11.50
N ILE A 84 1.14 -11.85 -12.36
CA ILE A 84 2.27 -11.02 -11.96
C ILE A 84 1.80 -9.84 -11.12
N GLN A 85 2.45 -9.68 -9.96
CA GLN A 85 2.24 -8.53 -9.09
C GLN A 85 3.29 -7.46 -9.37
N LEU A 86 2.87 -6.20 -9.34
CA LEU A 86 3.71 -5.07 -9.72
C LEU A 86 3.72 -4.01 -8.63
N LEU A 87 4.91 -3.52 -8.31
CA LEU A 87 5.12 -2.17 -7.78
C LEU A 87 5.66 -1.33 -8.93
N LEU A 88 4.98 -0.27 -9.33
CA LEU A 88 5.38 0.50 -10.50
C LEU A 88 5.03 1.98 -10.38
N ILE A 89 5.55 2.77 -11.31
CA ILE A 89 5.30 4.20 -11.35
C ILE A 89 4.58 4.63 -12.63
N GLY A 90 3.82 5.72 -12.52
CA GLY A 90 3.23 6.41 -13.67
C GLY A 90 4.04 7.65 -14.11
N PRO A 91 3.53 8.37 -15.12
CA PRO A 91 4.19 9.57 -15.67
C PRO A 91 4.55 10.65 -14.63
N ALA A 92 3.79 10.75 -13.53
CA ALA A 92 4.09 11.72 -12.48
C ALA A 92 5.48 11.50 -11.86
N ALA A 93 5.85 10.25 -11.60
CA ALA A 93 7.15 9.91 -11.02
C ALA A 93 8.29 9.99 -12.05
N GLU A 94 8.03 9.57 -13.28
CA GLU A 94 9.00 9.65 -14.39
C GLU A 94 9.45 11.09 -14.61
N ALA A 95 8.52 12.04 -14.44
CA ALA A 95 8.78 13.46 -14.52
C ALA A 95 9.03 14.13 -13.15
N GLN A 96 9.36 13.33 -12.12
CA GLN A 96 9.85 13.77 -10.80
C GLN A 96 8.90 14.71 -10.04
N SER A 97 7.60 14.47 -10.15
CA SER A 97 6.59 15.17 -9.37
C SER A 97 6.72 14.91 -7.88
N LYS A 98 6.59 15.95 -7.06
CA LYS A 98 6.46 15.82 -5.59
C LYS A 98 5.14 15.20 -5.15
N ALA A 99 4.15 15.14 -6.05
CA ALA A 99 2.90 14.43 -5.83
C ALA A 99 2.91 13.01 -6.42
N ALA A 100 4.04 12.55 -6.95
CA ALA A 100 4.13 11.20 -7.48
C ALA A 100 3.97 10.16 -6.37
N GLN A 101 3.13 9.15 -6.59
CA GLN A 101 3.08 7.94 -5.80
C GLN A 101 3.56 6.74 -6.63
N PHE A 102 4.06 5.69 -5.98
CA PHE A 102 4.09 4.38 -6.62
C PHE A 102 2.71 3.72 -6.55
N SER A 103 2.44 2.81 -7.47
CA SER A 103 1.21 2.05 -7.59
C SER A 103 1.45 0.57 -7.30
N VAL A 104 0.39 -0.12 -6.89
CA VAL A 104 0.36 -1.58 -6.71
C VAL A 104 -0.61 -2.15 -7.74
N ASN A 105 -0.07 -2.85 -8.74
CA ASN A 105 -0.82 -3.22 -9.95
C ASN A 105 -1.50 -1.98 -10.57
N TYR A 106 -2.78 -2.06 -10.92
CA TYR A 106 -3.52 -0.93 -11.49
C TYR A 106 -3.79 0.22 -10.50
N TRP A 107 -3.61 0.00 -9.20
CA TRP A 107 -4.20 0.87 -8.18
C TRP A 107 -3.15 1.70 -7.46
N GLY A 108 -3.57 2.84 -6.90
CA GLY A 108 -2.72 3.64 -6.04
C GLY A 108 -2.29 2.87 -4.79
N SER A 109 -1.14 3.26 -4.24
CA SER A 109 -0.63 2.75 -2.98
C SER A 109 -1.04 3.65 -1.80
N PHE A 110 -0.45 3.41 -0.63
CA PHE A 110 -0.55 4.31 0.52
C PHE A 110 0.58 5.36 0.54
N ASP A 111 1.28 5.55 -0.59
CA ASP A 111 2.40 6.49 -0.68
C ASP A 111 1.94 7.94 -0.63
N LYS A 112 2.08 8.51 0.56
CA LYS A 112 1.89 9.94 0.84
C LYS A 112 3.22 10.70 0.91
N ALA A 113 4.35 10.02 0.71
CA ALA A 113 5.69 10.54 0.95
C ALA A 113 6.49 10.76 -0.34
N SER A 114 5.86 10.63 -1.50
CA SER A 114 6.50 10.75 -2.80
C SER A 114 7.61 9.72 -3.04
N LEU A 115 7.41 8.49 -2.54
CA LEU A 115 8.35 7.40 -2.80
C LEU A 115 8.31 6.95 -4.27
N GLY A 116 7.20 7.17 -4.99
CA GLY A 116 7.16 7.03 -6.44
C GLY A 116 8.24 7.84 -7.16
N ALA A 117 8.50 9.08 -6.72
CA ALA A 117 9.56 9.89 -7.32
C ALA A 117 10.96 9.29 -7.08
N VAL A 118 11.17 8.53 -6.00
CA VAL A 118 12.44 7.80 -5.74
C VAL A 118 12.66 6.70 -6.78
N PHE A 119 11.61 5.99 -7.19
CA PHE A 119 11.67 5.01 -8.27
C PHE A 119 12.03 5.71 -9.59
N GLY A 120 11.36 6.82 -9.89
CA GLY A 120 11.63 7.63 -11.08
C GLY A 120 13.08 8.15 -11.13
N ALA A 121 13.62 8.62 -9.99
CA ALA A 121 15.00 9.12 -9.90
C ALA A 121 16.05 8.04 -10.17
N LYS A 122 15.66 6.77 -10.02
CA LYS A 122 16.50 5.60 -10.28
C LYS A 122 16.33 5.05 -11.69
N ASN A 123 15.48 5.67 -12.51
CA ASN A 123 14.98 5.13 -13.77
C ASN A 123 14.36 3.72 -13.61
N LEU A 124 13.78 3.42 -12.44
CA LEU A 124 13.14 2.14 -12.16
C LEU A 124 11.62 2.28 -12.41
N LYS A 125 11.16 1.78 -13.55
CA LYS A 125 9.74 1.81 -13.93
C LYS A 125 8.89 0.88 -13.08
N ALA A 126 9.38 -0.32 -12.80
CA ALA A 126 8.63 -1.34 -12.10
C ALA A 126 9.53 -2.35 -11.37
N ILE A 127 8.99 -2.94 -10.31
CA ILE A 127 9.41 -4.20 -9.72
C ILE A 127 8.26 -5.18 -9.98
N ALA A 128 8.51 -6.13 -10.87
CA ALA A 128 7.60 -7.18 -11.25
C ALA A 128 7.96 -8.46 -10.48
N MET A 129 6.95 -9.14 -9.95
CA MET A 129 7.12 -10.26 -9.03
C MET A 129 6.20 -11.41 -9.43
N ARG A 130 6.78 -12.61 -9.52
CA ARG A 130 6.03 -13.86 -9.68
C ARG A 130 6.67 -15.00 -8.91
N GLY A 131 6.03 -15.40 -7.83
CA GLY A 131 6.47 -16.47 -6.96
C GLY A 131 5.67 -17.75 -7.15
N LEU A 132 6.37 -18.86 -7.37
CA LEU A 132 5.79 -20.20 -7.42
C LEU A 132 6.24 -21.08 -6.25
N ASP A 133 7.05 -20.54 -5.35
CA ASP A 133 7.57 -21.28 -4.21
C ASP A 133 6.50 -21.47 -3.13
N SER A 134 6.85 -22.23 -2.10
CA SER A 134 6.06 -22.43 -0.90
C SER A 134 6.74 -21.80 0.31
N LEU A 135 5.96 -21.55 1.36
CA LEU A 135 6.50 -21.06 2.63
C LEU A 135 6.54 -22.21 3.63
N ASP A 136 7.73 -22.48 4.16
CA ASP A 136 7.88 -23.37 5.30
C ASP A 136 7.32 -22.69 6.55
N VAL A 137 6.36 -23.36 7.20
CA VAL A 137 5.72 -22.85 8.43
C VAL A 137 5.82 -23.89 9.54
N ALA A 138 5.88 -23.40 10.77
CA ALA A 138 5.90 -24.25 11.95
C ALA A 138 4.61 -25.09 12.10
N GLU A 139 4.71 -26.25 12.75
CA GLU A 139 3.55 -27.08 13.06
C GLU A 139 2.50 -26.31 13.88
N GLY A 140 1.23 -26.44 13.51
CA GLY A 140 0.13 -25.75 14.17
C GLY A 140 -0.01 -24.25 13.83
N PHE A 141 0.87 -23.68 13.01
CA PHE A 141 0.83 -22.26 12.61
C PHE A 141 -0.54 -21.86 12.03
N PHE A 142 -1.04 -22.60 11.03
CA PHE A 142 -2.30 -22.28 10.37
C PHE A 142 -3.51 -22.35 11.30
N ALA A 143 -3.55 -23.31 12.22
CA ALA A 143 -4.63 -23.42 13.20
C ALA A 143 -4.69 -22.17 14.09
N ARG A 144 -3.53 -21.73 14.60
CA ARG A 144 -3.42 -20.49 15.39
C ARG A 144 -3.80 -19.24 14.58
N CYS A 145 -3.41 -19.16 13.31
CA CYS A 145 -3.81 -18.05 12.43
C CYS A 145 -5.33 -17.99 12.23
N ILE A 146 -5.99 -19.13 12.08
CA ILE A 146 -7.45 -19.21 11.95
C ILE A 146 -8.12 -18.76 13.25
N GLU A 147 -7.69 -19.29 14.39
CA GLU A 147 -8.18 -18.90 15.72
C GLU A 147 -8.06 -17.38 15.95
N LEU A 148 -6.89 -16.81 15.64
CA LEU A 148 -6.64 -15.37 15.75
C LEU A 148 -7.56 -14.58 14.81
N LYS A 149 -7.65 -14.96 13.54
CA LYS A 149 -8.51 -14.29 12.56
C LYS A 149 -9.96 -14.30 13.02
N ASP A 150 -10.45 -15.43 13.50
CA ASP A 150 -11.84 -15.60 13.92
C ASP A 150 -12.13 -14.78 15.19
N SER A 151 -11.18 -14.72 16.12
CA SER A 151 -11.25 -13.82 17.28
C SER A 151 -11.34 -12.35 16.88
N ILE A 152 -10.48 -11.90 15.95
CA ILE A 152 -10.50 -10.52 15.44
C ILE A 152 -11.84 -10.22 14.75
N CYS A 153 -12.30 -11.11 13.86
CA CYS A 153 -13.57 -10.95 13.14
C CYS A 153 -14.81 -10.94 14.07
N ALA A 154 -14.79 -11.71 15.16
CA ALA A 154 -15.84 -11.71 16.17
C ALA A 154 -15.79 -10.49 17.11
N GLY A 155 -14.66 -9.78 17.15
CA GLY A 155 -14.41 -8.63 18.02
C GLY A 155 -14.90 -7.29 17.45
N ALA A 156 -14.08 -6.25 17.61
CA ALA A 156 -14.46 -4.87 17.34
C ALA A 156 -14.88 -4.58 15.88
N ILE A 157 -14.42 -5.39 14.93
CA ILE A 157 -14.73 -5.23 13.50
C ILE A 157 -15.97 -6.01 13.04
N SER A 158 -16.62 -6.76 13.93
CA SER A 158 -17.80 -7.57 13.58
C SER A 158 -18.88 -6.71 12.91
N GLY A 159 -19.31 -7.14 11.72
CA GLY A 159 -20.29 -6.44 10.89
C GLY A 159 -19.79 -5.17 10.16
N LYS A 160 -18.51 -4.83 10.28
CA LYS A 160 -17.90 -3.64 9.64
C LYS A 160 -17.09 -4.04 8.40
N SER A 161 -17.11 -3.18 7.38
CA SER A 161 -16.42 -3.44 6.11
C SER A 161 -16.34 -2.20 5.23
N GLY A 162 -15.22 -2.05 4.51
CA GLY A 162 -15.02 -1.00 3.52
C GLY A 162 -14.59 0.33 4.12
N LEU A 163 -14.23 1.25 3.23
CA LEU A 163 -13.74 2.56 3.65
C LEU A 163 -14.79 3.40 4.39
N LYS A 164 -16.09 3.14 4.22
CA LYS A 164 -17.16 3.91 4.87
C LYS A 164 -17.06 3.91 6.40
N ASP A 165 -16.69 2.79 7.02
CA ASP A 165 -16.65 2.67 8.48
C ASP A 165 -15.38 3.34 9.01
N ILE A 166 -14.25 3.21 8.28
CA ILE A 166 -13.01 3.96 8.55
C ILE A 166 -13.29 5.47 8.42
N ALA A 167 -13.97 5.89 7.35
CA ALA A 167 -14.24 7.28 7.03
C ALA A 167 -15.01 8.00 8.14
N LYS A 168 -16.07 7.35 8.65
CA LYS A 168 -16.88 7.89 9.76
C LYS A 168 -16.04 8.10 11.01
N ASP A 169 -15.16 7.16 11.30
CA ASP A 169 -14.38 7.18 12.54
C ASP A 169 -13.26 8.21 12.52
N ILE A 170 -12.60 8.39 11.37
CA ILE A 170 -11.57 9.42 11.20
C ILE A 170 -12.14 10.81 10.85
N GLY A 171 -13.47 10.97 10.86
CA GLY A 171 -14.15 12.26 10.68
C GLY A 171 -14.16 12.80 9.25
N ILE A 172 -14.25 11.93 8.24
CA ILE A 172 -14.46 12.35 6.85
C ILE A 172 -15.85 12.97 6.70
N ASP A 173 -15.95 13.97 5.83
CA ASP A 173 -17.21 14.64 5.49
C ASP A 173 -18.32 13.65 5.08
N ALA A 174 -19.54 13.88 5.57
CA ALA A 174 -20.67 13.00 5.33
C ALA A 174 -21.06 12.92 3.85
N GLY A 175 -20.96 14.02 3.10
CA GLY A 175 -21.24 14.06 1.66
C GLY A 175 -20.25 13.20 0.87
N ALA A 176 -18.96 13.26 1.22
CA ALA A 176 -17.95 12.38 0.64
C ALA A 176 -18.22 10.89 0.95
N ILE A 177 -18.64 10.58 2.18
CA ILE A 177 -18.99 9.20 2.58
C ILE A 177 -20.21 8.70 1.80
N GLU A 178 -21.26 9.51 1.69
CA GLU A 178 -22.47 9.18 0.93
C GLU A 178 -22.16 8.99 -0.56
N LYS A 179 -21.34 9.86 -1.13
CA LYS A 179 -20.89 9.76 -2.52
C LYS A 179 -20.08 8.48 -2.78
N LEU A 180 -19.16 8.11 -1.88
CA LEU A 180 -18.44 6.85 -1.99
C LEU A 180 -19.40 5.66 -1.92
N ALA A 181 -20.32 5.68 -0.94
CA ALA A 181 -21.30 4.62 -0.73
C ALA A 181 -22.20 4.43 -1.96
N SER A 182 -22.61 5.50 -2.64
CA SER A 182 -23.46 5.43 -3.83
C SER A 182 -22.78 4.77 -5.04
N MET A 183 -21.45 4.72 -5.07
CA MET A 183 -20.65 4.13 -6.16
C MET A 183 -20.02 2.79 -5.77
N THR A 184 -20.16 2.37 -4.51
CA THR A 184 -19.53 1.16 -3.97
C THR A 184 -20.16 -0.10 -4.56
N HIS A 185 -19.37 -0.86 -5.31
CA HIS A 185 -19.79 -2.16 -5.85
C HIS A 185 -19.40 -3.31 -4.92
N ARG A 186 -18.21 -3.22 -4.32
CA ARG A 186 -17.72 -4.22 -3.37
C ARG A 186 -16.60 -3.66 -2.51
N ASN A 187 -16.41 -4.28 -1.35
CA ASN A 187 -15.23 -4.07 -0.52
C ASN A 187 -14.30 -5.27 -0.64
N ASN A 188 -13.00 -4.99 -0.56
CA ASN A 188 -11.96 -5.99 -0.75
C ASN A 188 -11.03 -6.01 0.45
N ALA A 189 -10.68 -7.22 0.88
CA ALA A 189 -9.57 -7.46 1.78
C ALA A 189 -8.31 -7.81 0.98
N GLY A 190 -7.15 -7.40 1.49
CA GLY A 190 -5.87 -7.92 1.04
C GLY A 190 -5.64 -9.36 1.49
N TYR A 191 -4.50 -9.94 1.13
CA TYR A 191 -4.17 -11.33 1.48
C TYR A 191 -4.24 -11.58 2.99
N ASN A 192 -5.17 -12.46 3.39
CA ASN A 192 -5.49 -12.82 4.78
C ASN A 192 -5.78 -11.63 5.72
N CYS A 193 -6.19 -10.48 5.19
CA CYS A 193 -6.59 -9.36 6.03
C CYS A 193 -8.02 -9.60 6.57
N PRO A 194 -8.26 -9.53 7.90
CA PRO A 194 -9.60 -9.76 8.46
C PRO A 194 -10.57 -8.61 8.15
N TYR A 195 -10.07 -7.46 7.70
CA TYR A 195 -10.87 -6.30 7.36
C TYR A 195 -10.74 -5.92 5.88
N ALA A 196 -11.88 -5.69 5.22
CA ALA A 196 -11.92 -5.25 3.83
C ALA A 196 -11.66 -3.74 3.74
N ALA A 197 -10.38 -3.34 3.76
CA ALA A 197 -9.94 -1.95 3.86
C ALA A 197 -9.96 -1.15 2.53
N THR A 198 -10.29 -1.78 1.41
CA THR A 198 -10.41 -1.09 0.11
C THR A 198 -11.82 -1.24 -0.46
N THR A 199 -12.23 -0.25 -1.24
CA THR A 199 -13.58 -0.19 -1.82
C THR A 199 -13.46 -0.02 -3.33
N PHE A 200 -13.95 -1.01 -4.08
CA PHE A 200 -14.04 -0.91 -5.53
C PHE A 200 -15.30 -0.14 -5.92
N ILE A 201 -15.11 0.87 -6.74
CA ILE A 201 -16.17 1.71 -7.27
C ILE A 201 -16.17 1.65 -8.80
N LYS A 202 -17.35 1.80 -9.38
CA LYS A 202 -17.52 2.25 -10.76
C LYS A 202 -18.34 3.53 -10.72
N TYR A 203 -18.02 4.46 -11.62
CA TYR A 203 -18.63 5.80 -11.64
C TYR A 203 -19.58 6.01 -12.82
N ASN A 204 -19.60 5.08 -13.78
CA ASN A 204 -20.45 5.13 -14.97
C ASN A 204 -21.61 4.13 -14.95
N GLU A 205 -21.70 3.28 -13.93
CA GLU A 205 -22.80 2.33 -13.75
C GLU A 205 -23.25 2.26 -12.28
N ALA A 206 -24.49 1.86 -12.07
CA ALA A 206 -25.04 1.71 -10.73
C ALA A 206 -24.50 0.43 -10.07
N PRO A 207 -24.27 0.41 -8.75
CA PRO A 207 -23.80 -0.78 -8.03
C PRO A 207 -24.67 -2.04 -8.18
N SER A 208 -25.94 -1.89 -8.57
CA SER A 208 -26.85 -3.00 -8.86
C SER A 208 -26.53 -3.73 -10.17
N VAL A 209 -25.65 -3.17 -11.01
CA VAL A 209 -25.19 -3.78 -12.26
C VAL A 209 -24.12 -4.81 -11.92
N VAL A 210 -24.49 -6.09 -11.98
CA VAL A 210 -23.55 -7.21 -11.90
C VAL A 210 -23.04 -7.44 -13.33
N ASP A 211 -21.75 -7.18 -13.57
CA ASP A 211 -21.23 -7.09 -14.92
C ASP A 211 -21.45 -8.38 -15.75
N MET A 212 -21.90 -8.18 -16.98
CA MET A 212 -22.05 -9.19 -18.03
C MET A 212 -20.75 -9.20 -18.84
N LYS A 213 -20.14 -10.39 -19.02
CA LYS A 213 -18.91 -10.61 -19.80
C LYS A 213 -18.82 -9.71 -21.04
N GLY A 214 -17.75 -8.91 -21.15
CA GLY A 214 -17.29 -8.37 -22.44
C GLY A 214 -17.17 -6.85 -22.58
N HIS A 215 -17.46 -6.04 -21.55
CA HIS A 215 -17.23 -4.59 -21.60
C HIS A 215 -16.12 -4.15 -20.62
N PRO A 216 -15.14 -3.34 -21.05
CA PRO A 216 -14.24 -2.67 -20.12
C PRO A 216 -15.05 -1.66 -19.32
N ALA A 217 -15.40 -2.01 -18.09
CA ALA A 217 -16.08 -1.10 -17.18
C ALA A 217 -15.04 -0.27 -16.42
N PRO A 218 -14.97 1.05 -16.63
CA PRO A 218 -14.07 1.90 -15.88
C PRO A 218 -14.47 1.89 -14.40
N GLY A 219 -13.47 1.70 -13.55
CA GLY A 219 -13.64 1.55 -12.13
C GLY A 219 -12.28 1.54 -11.46
N CYS A 220 -12.25 1.97 -10.21
CA CYS A 220 -11.01 2.04 -9.46
C CYS A 220 -11.19 1.45 -8.06
N MET A 221 -10.12 0.86 -7.54
CA MET A 221 -10.07 0.44 -6.15
C MET A 221 -9.62 1.62 -5.31
N VAL A 222 -10.55 2.23 -4.57
CA VAL A 222 -10.26 3.30 -3.62
C VAL A 222 -9.62 2.67 -2.38
N SER A 223 -8.37 3.06 -2.10
CA SER A 223 -7.62 2.76 -0.88
C SER A 223 -7.43 4.00 0.01
N ASP A 224 -7.47 5.20 -0.60
CA ASP A 224 -7.26 6.48 0.06
C ASP A 224 -8.56 7.29 0.18
N ILE A 225 -9.21 7.16 1.32
CA ILE A 225 -10.46 7.88 1.60
C ILE A 225 -10.25 9.39 1.75
N LYS A 226 -9.09 9.84 2.24
CA LYS A 226 -8.81 11.28 2.41
C LYS A 226 -8.65 11.95 1.04
N GLY A 227 -7.91 11.29 0.14
CA GLY A 227 -7.78 11.73 -1.24
C GLY A 227 -9.11 11.75 -1.98
N PHE A 228 -9.92 10.70 -1.85
CA PHE A 228 -11.27 10.67 -2.41
C PHE A 228 -12.13 11.86 -1.91
N ALA A 229 -12.13 12.10 -0.59
CA ALA A 229 -12.87 13.21 -0.01
C ALA A 229 -12.35 14.58 -0.45
N ALA A 230 -11.03 14.74 -0.60
CA ALA A 230 -10.43 15.98 -1.09
C ALA A 230 -10.84 16.28 -2.55
N LEU A 231 -10.85 15.27 -3.42
CA LEU A 231 -11.32 15.40 -4.80
C LEU A 231 -12.81 15.77 -4.85
N HIS A 232 -13.64 15.14 -4.00
CA HIS A 232 -15.05 15.49 -3.88
C HIS A 232 -15.25 16.94 -3.41
N ALA A 233 -14.53 17.36 -2.38
CA ALA A 233 -14.59 18.73 -1.84
C ALA A 233 -14.10 19.79 -2.85
N ALA A 234 -13.22 19.41 -3.78
CA ALA A 234 -12.78 20.25 -4.89
C ALA A 234 -13.84 20.39 -6.01
N GLY A 235 -15.01 19.74 -5.89
CA GLY A 235 -16.08 19.80 -6.88
C GLY A 235 -15.86 18.92 -8.12
N LEU A 236 -14.88 18.01 -8.07
CA LEU A 236 -14.58 17.08 -9.15
C LEU A 236 -15.51 15.86 -9.10
N ASP A 237 -15.65 15.15 -10.23
CA ASP A 237 -16.17 13.78 -10.20
C ASP A 237 -15.11 12.90 -9.52
N ALA A 238 -15.30 12.65 -8.22
CA ALA A 238 -14.32 11.95 -7.40
C ALA A 238 -13.99 10.54 -7.91
N GLY A 239 -14.93 9.85 -8.57
CA GLY A 239 -14.67 8.53 -9.14
C GLY A 239 -13.74 8.59 -10.34
N GLN A 240 -14.05 9.47 -11.31
CA GLN A 240 -13.21 9.70 -12.48
C GLN A 240 -11.84 10.27 -12.10
N ALA A 241 -11.82 11.24 -11.18
CA ALA A 241 -10.60 11.89 -10.72
C ALA A 241 -9.67 10.90 -9.99
N MET A 242 -10.23 9.96 -9.20
CA MET A 242 -9.45 8.88 -8.60
C MET A 242 -8.82 7.98 -9.65
N GLU A 243 -9.57 7.56 -10.68
CA GLU A 243 -9.00 6.75 -11.78
C GLU A 243 -7.84 7.49 -12.46
N GLN A 244 -8.01 8.78 -12.78
CA GLN A 244 -6.96 9.58 -13.40
C GLN A 244 -5.71 9.69 -12.51
N CYS A 245 -5.90 9.92 -11.21
CA CYS A 245 -4.78 9.91 -10.26
C CYS A 245 -4.03 8.56 -10.29
N MET A 246 -4.74 7.44 -10.32
CA MET A 246 -4.12 6.11 -10.35
C MET A 246 -3.39 5.82 -11.65
N ARG A 247 -3.97 6.19 -12.81
CA ARG A 247 -3.31 6.07 -14.12
C ARG A 247 -2.03 6.90 -14.20
N GLN A 248 -2.06 8.12 -13.68
CA GLN A 248 -0.90 9.02 -13.72
C GLN A 248 0.15 8.72 -12.64
N GLY A 249 -0.19 7.92 -11.62
CA GLY A 249 0.65 7.73 -10.44
C GLY A 249 0.72 8.98 -9.57
N LEU A 250 -0.40 9.71 -9.42
CA LEU A 250 -0.52 10.92 -8.60
C LEU A 250 -1.21 10.63 -7.28
N GLU A 251 -0.67 11.18 -6.19
CA GLU A 251 -1.29 11.16 -4.87
C GLU A 251 -2.60 11.99 -4.90
N PRO A 252 -3.78 11.41 -4.61
CA PRO A 252 -5.05 12.07 -4.94
C PRO A 252 -5.32 13.35 -4.12
N GLU A 253 -4.86 13.43 -2.87
CA GLU A 253 -5.05 14.62 -2.05
C GLU A 253 -4.19 15.81 -2.55
N ALA A 254 -2.95 15.55 -2.96
CA ALA A 254 -2.08 16.51 -3.62
C ALA A 254 -2.63 16.94 -4.99
N ALA A 255 -3.14 15.99 -5.77
CA ALA A 255 -3.80 16.27 -7.05
C ALA A 255 -5.02 17.21 -6.87
N ALA A 256 -5.86 16.94 -5.87
CA ALA A 256 -7.00 17.79 -5.52
C ALA A 256 -6.56 19.22 -5.18
N LYS A 257 -5.53 19.37 -4.34
CA LYS A 257 -5.00 20.69 -3.92
C LYS A 257 -4.40 21.48 -5.07
N ALA A 258 -3.77 20.79 -6.03
CA ALA A 258 -3.22 21.42 -7.21
C ALA A 258 -4.27 21.80 -8.27
N GLY A 259 -5.53 21.35 -8.11
CA GLY A 259 -6.57 21.50 -9.14
C GLY A 259 -6.23 20.75 -10.43
N LYS A 260 -5.39 19.70 -10.34
CA LYS A 260 -4.88 18.94 -11.47
C LYS A 260 -5.07 17.46 -11.22
N THR A 261 -5.93 16.84 -12.02
CA THR A 261 -6.01 15.37 -12.15
C THR A 261 -5.21 14.86 -13.34
N GLU A 262 -4.72 15.78 -14.18
CA GLU A 262 -3.88 15.56 -15.36
C GLU A 262 -2.66 16.50 -15.28
N GLY A 263 -1.45 15.97 -15.51
CA GLY A 263 -0.21 16.75 -15.54
C GLY A 263 0.66 16.69 -14.28
N VAL A 264 1.98 16.82 -14.48
CA VAL A 264 3.05 16.38 -13.56
C VAL A 264 3.28 17.30 -12.36
N SER A 265 2.92 18.58 -12.40
CA SER A 265 3.32 19.55 -11.38
C SER A 265 2.21 19.77 -10.35
N ALA A 266 2.26 19.02 -9.24
CA ALA A 266 1.47 19.24 -8.04
C ALA A 266 2.38 19.28 -6.80
N ASP A 267 2.19 20.29 -5.95
CA ASP A 267 2.88 20.39 -4.65
C ASP A 267 2.09 19.56 -3.62
N ALA A 268 2.72 18.49 -3.13
CA ALA A 268 2.15 17.70 -2.04
C ALA A 268 2.28 18.44 -0.69
N GLY A 269 1.27 18.28 0.16
CA GLY A 269 1.24 18.86 1.50
C GLY A 269 2.23 18.19 2.48
N LYS A 270 2.03 18.39 3.79
CA LYS A 270 2.86 17.75 4.82
C LYS A 270 2.71 16.22 4.76
N ALA A 271 3.78 15.50 4.46
CA ALA A 271 3.83 14.05 4.59
C ALA A 271 4.32 13.62 5.97
N ALA A 272 3.77 12.49 6.43
CA ALA A 272 4.20 11.85 7.66
C ALA A 272 5.08 10.64 7.35
N ALA A 273 5.95 10.28 8.29
CA ALA A 273 6.90 9.19 8.10
C ALA A 273 6.28 7.80 8.01
N PHE A 274 5.13 7.61 8.63
CA PHE A 274 4.31 6.41 8.48
C PHE A 274 2.97 6.81 7.85
N SER A 275 2.26 5.85 7.26
CA SER A 275 0.90 6.07 6.77
C SER A 275 0.03 6.56 7.93
N THR A 276 -0.28 7.86 7.97
CA THR A 276 -0.97 8.53 9.09
C THR A 276 -2.46 8.21 9.20
N ALA A 277 -2.90 7.10 8.62
CA ALA A 277 -4.20 6.54 8.86
C ALA A 277 -4.04 5.13 9.43
N ILE A 278 -4.16 5.03 10.77
CA ILE A 278 -5.22 4.30 11.50
C ILE A 278 -4.74 4.08 12.96
N PRO A 279 -5.37 4.72 13.95
CA PRO A 279 -6.10 3.88 14.89
C PRO A 279 -7.54 4.38 14.94
N ALA A 280 -8.31 3.87 14.00
CA ALA A 280 -9.74 4.08 14.01
C ALA A 280 -10.34 3.26 15.16
N LYS A 281 -11.20 3.87 16.00
CA LYS A 281 -11.88 3.21 17.13
C LYS A 281 -12.67 1.99 16.67
N ILE A 282 -12.98 1.92 15.38
CA ILE A 282 -13.62 0.75 14.77
C ILE A 282 -12.81 -0.55 14.95
N PHE A 283 -11.49 -0.44 15.11
CA PHE A 283 -10.59 -1.58 15.34
C PHE A 283 -10.41 -1.93 16.83
N GLY A 284 -11.08 -1.22 17.74
CA GLY A 284 -11.05 -1.50 19.17
C GLY A 284 -9.75 -1.10 19.89
N SER A 285 -8.89 -0.32 19.22
CA SER A 285 -7.64 0.16 19.82
C SER A 285 -7.87 1.30 20.80
N ALA A 286 -7.14 1.24 21.92
CA ALA A 286 -7.03 2.30 22.93
C ALA A 286 -5.66 2.98 22.91
N LEU A 287 -4.87 2.80 21.84
CA LEU A 287 -3.55 3.40 21.70
C LEU A 287 -3.67 4.93 21.57
N ASP A 288 -2.82 5.65 22.30
CA ASP A 288 -2.59 7.07 22.07
C ASP A 288 -1.66 7.29 20.85
N ASP A 289 -1.42 8.54 20.48
CA ASP A 289 -0.61 8.88 19.30
C ASP A 289 0.81 8.32 19.39
N ALA A 290 1.42 8.33 20.60
CA ALA A 290 2.77 7.83 20.82
C ALA A 290 2.82 6.29 20.72
N GLY A 291 1.88 5.60 21.36
CA GLY A 291 1.73 4.15 21.27
C GLY A 291 1.45 3.69 19.85
N TRP A 292 0.64 4.45 19.11
CA TRP A 292 0.39 4.18 17.69
C TRP A 292 1.64 4.39 16.83
N MET A 293 2.38 5.47 17.05
CA MET A 293 3.66 5.70 16.36
C MET A 293 4.64 4.55 16.58
N ARG A 294 4.73 4.05 17.82
CA ARG A 294 5.56 2.91 18.18
C ARG A 294 5.13 1.62 17.47
N ARG A 295 3.83 1.34 17.44
CA ARG A 295 3.26 0.18 16.73
C ARG A 295 3.49 0.24 15.22
N GLN A 296 3.42 1.42 14.61
CA GLN A 296 3.75 1.60 13.19
C GLN A 296 5.22 1.32 12.88
N ALA A 297 6.14 1.81 13.73
CA ALA A 297 7.56 1.54 13.59
C ALA A 297 7.85 0.04 13.68
N LEU A 298 7.24 -0.67 14.63
CA LEU A 298 7.33 -2.13 14.74
C LEU A 298 6.78 -2.82 13.49
N ALA A 299 5.62 -2.40 12.99
CA ALA A 299 5.03 -2.97 11.78
C ALA A 299 5.96 -2.77 10.56
N ALA A 300 6.58 -1.60 10.45
CA ALA A 300 7.50 -1.27 9.38
C ALA A 300 8.78 -2.12 9.43
N ILE A 301 9.34 -2.35 10.62
CA ILE A 301 10.54 -3.18 10.84
C ILE A 301 10.25 -4.64 10.49
N LEU A 302 9.09 -5.15 10.91
CA LEU A 302 8.74 -6.57 10.80
C LEU A 302 8.06 -6.94 9.48
N GLY A 303 7.72 -5.95 8.63
CA GLY A 303 6.91 -6.20 7.44
C GLY A 303 5.50 -6.69 7.78
N ILE A 304 4.89 -6.12 8.83
CA ILE A 304 3.53 -6.44 9.26
C ILE A 304 2.59 -5.31 8.85
N ASP A 305 1.38 -5.67 8.44
CA ASP A 305 0.31 -4.69 8.19
C ASP A 305 0.04 -3.88 9.47
N PRO A 306 0.20 -2.54 9.45
CA PRO A 306 -0.06 -1.71 10.62
C PRO A 306 -1.49 -1.88 11.17
N MET A 307 -2.49 -2.20 10.33
CA MET A 307 -3.85 -2.49 10.80
C MET A 307 -3.90 -3.74 11.67
N LEU A 308 -3.12 -4.78 11.36
CA LEU A 308 -3.05 -5.99 12.17
C LEU A 308 -2.44 -5.66 13.55
N MET A 309 -1.44 -4.78 13.60
CA MET A 309 -0.83 -4.34 14.87
C MET A 309 -1.80 -3.56 15.77
N VAL A 310 -2.87 -2.97 15.20
CA VAL A 310 -3.98 -2.34 15.92
C VAL A 310 -5.00 -3.37 16.41
N MET A 311 -5.35 -4.34 15.56
CA MET A 311 -6.38 -5.35 15.85
C MET A 311 -5.88 -6.48 16.78
N ALA A 312 -4.57 -6.69 16.85
CA ALA A 312 -3.92 -7.75 17.64
C ALA A 312 -2.94 -7.14 18.68
N PRO A 313 -3.44 -6.49 19.75
CA PRO A 313 -2.58 -5.93 20.79
C PRO A 313 -1.68 -6.98 21.47
N GLU A 314 -2.08 -8.24 21.44
CA GLU A 314 -1.33 -9.39 21.95
C GLU A 314 -0.02 -9.68 21.20
N ILE A 315 0.22 -9.07 20.04
CA ILE A 315 1.56 -8.99 19.44
C ILE A 315 2.36 -7.96 20.25
N SER A 316 2.90 -8.40 21.39
CA SER A 316 3.72 -7.57 22.27
C SER A 316 5.18 -7.52 21.83
N GLU A 317 5.94 -6.56 22.33
CA GLU A 317 7.37 -6.46 22.02
C GLU A 317 8.15 -7.68 22.53
N GLU A 318 7.74 -8.27 23.66
CA GLU A 318 8.36 -9.50 24.17
C GLU A 318 8.17 -10.66 23.20
N LYS A 319 6.97 -10.81 22.64
CA LYS A 319 6.72 -11.83 21.61
C LYS A 319 7.47 -11.55 20.31
N ILE A 320 7.64 -10.28 19.96
CA ILE A 320 8.45 -9.89 18.80
C ILE A 320 9.91 -10.28 19.01
N VAL A 321 10.47 -10.03 20.19
CA VAL A 321 11.83 -10.45 20.54
C VAL A 321 11.96 -11.97 20.45
N GLU A 322 11.03 -12.71 21.04
CA GLU A 322 10.99 -14.18 20.94
C GLU A 322 10.96 -14.65 19.47
N LEU A 323 10.11 -14.04 18.64
CA LEU A 323 10.02 -14.34 17.21
C LEU A 323 11.32 -14.05 16.47
N VAL A 324 12.00 -12.93 16.74
CA VAL A 324 13.27 -12.57 16.10
C VAL A 324 14.37 -13.54 16.52
N GLN A 325 14.49 -13.87 17.80
CA GLN A 325 15.44 -14.86 18.30
C GLN A 325 15.25 -16.22 17.61
N MET A 326 14.00 -16.68 17.47
CA MET A 326 13.68 -17.95 16.83
C MET A 326 13.91 -17.96 15.32
N SER A 327 13.56 -16.87 14.62
CA SER A 327 13.53 -16.85 13.14
C SER A 327 14.82 -16.35 12.49
N ALA A 328 15.55 -15.46 13.15
CA ALA A 328 16.77 -14.86 12.59
C ALA A 328 18.05 -15.49 13.14
N GLU A 329 17.93 -16.54 13.97
CA GLU A 329 19.03 -17.13 14.74
C GLU A 329 19.84 -16.07 15.51
N TRP A 330 19.14 -15.01 15.97
CA TRP A 330 19.72 -13.86 16.64
C TRP A 330 19.52 -13.98 18.16
N ASP A 331 20.21 -14.93 18.77
CA ASP A 331 19.99 -15.36 20.17
C ASP A 331 20.14 -14.23 21.20
N ASP A 332 21.01 -13.24 20.97
CA ASP A 332 21.23 -12.09 21.86
C ASP A 332 20.35 -10.87 21.56
N PHE A 333 19.41 -10.99 20.62
CA PHE A 333 18.41 -9.95 20.37
C PHE A 333 17.56 -9.73 21.63
N SER A 334 17.47 -8.48 22.10
CA SER A 334 16.84 -8.13 23.37
C SER A 334 15.76 -7.08 23.22
N ALA A 335 14.91 -6.94 24.24
CA ALA A 335 13.92 -5.87 24.29
C ALA A 335 14.56 -4.47 24.24
N ASP A 336 15.74 -4.30 24.84
CA ASP A 336 16.50 -3.05 24.79
C ASP A 336 16.97 -2.74 23.36
N GLU A 337 17.45 -3.75 22.64
CA GLU A 337 17.87 -3.62 21.25
C GLU A 337 16.68 -3.31 20.33
N LEU A 338 15.56 -4.01 20.49
CA LEU A 338 14.32 -3.70 19.77
C LEU A 338 13.87 -2.26 20.03
N SER A 339 13.84 -1.84 21.29
CA SER A 339 13.44 -0.49 21.68
C SER A 339 14.37 0.56 21.08
N ARG A 340 15.69 0.30 21.07
CA ARG A 340 16.69 1.18 20.44
C ARG A 340 16.44 1.33 18.95
N ILE A 341 16.21 0.23 18.23
CA ILE A 341 15.92 0.24 16.79
C ILE A 341 14.63 1.02 16.52
N VAL A 342 13.56 0.75 17.27
CA VAL A 342 12.28 1.45 17.14
C VAL A 342 12.43 2.96 17.36
N SER A 343 13.16 3.36 18.42
CA SER A 343 13.43 4.77 18.70
C SER A 343 14.24 5.44 17.59
N ASP A 344 15.23 4.76 17.02
CA ASP A 344 16.03 5.30 15.90
C ASP A 344 15.18 5.45 14.62
N VAL A 345 14.34 4.46 14.32
CA VAL A 345 13.39 4.53 13.19
C VAL A 345 12.44 5.70 13.35
N ILE A 346 11.85 5.89 14.54
CA ILE A 346 10.96 7.03 14.83
C ILE A 346 11.74 8.35 14.74
N ALA A 347 12.95 8.43 15.27
CA ALA A 347 13.74 9.67 15.25
C ALA A 347 14.14 10.10 13.84
N LYS A 348 14.53 9.16 12.98
CA LYS A 348 14.85 9.42 11.54
C LYS A 348 13.62 9.77 10.69
N SER A 349 12.46 9.41 11.22
CA SER A 349 11.13 9.62 10.66
C SER A 349 10.50 10.95 11.13
N ALA A 350 10.87 11.45 12.30
CA ALA A 350 10.27 12.62 12.96
C ALA A 350 10.60 13.95 12.29
#